data_AF-A0A356XC63-F1
#
_entry.id   AF-A0A356XC63-F1
#
_cell.length_a   1.000
_cell.length_b   1.000
_cell.length_c   1.000
_cell.angle_alpha   90.00
_cell.angle_beta   90.00
_cell.angle_gamma   90.00
#
_symmetry.space_group_name_H-M   'P 1'
#
loop_
_entity.id
_entity.type
_entity.pdbx_description
1 polymer ?
#
loop_
_entity_poly.entity_id
_entity_poly.type
_entity_poly.pdbx_seq_one_letter_code
_entity_poly.pdbx_strand_id
1 'polypeptide(L)'
;IFPYERQQEVYDILGAQMDAQYNKEYTLDLVSSQLYEREGLDQFFIWYSRGSICVELNDYLCAGESYDQAFRIYATLKEEERPWRMLWYQTGPYYAYYYLQRYQDLYTLTKQTLDKTPEDAIPETWVWKGRAEVKLGLRDQAIDSFKQALFWHPDWWVAVDELTALGEKVD
;
A
#
# COMPACT_ATOMS: atom_id res chain seq x y z
N ILE A 1 16.53 2.43 26.42
CA ILE A 1 15.98 1.52 27.47
C ILE A 1 14.66 2.13 27.91
N PHE A 2 13.55 1.37 27.87
CA PHE A 2 12.25 1.83 28.34
C PHE A 2 12.24 1.88 29.87
N PRO A 3 11.99 3.05 30.52
CA PRO A 3 11.96 3.16 31.97
C PRO A 3 10.67 2.52 32.52
N TYR A 4 10.79 1.33 33.11
CA TYR A 4 9.66 0.55 33.59
C TYR A 4 8.83 1.29 34.64
N GLU A 5 9.48 2.14 35.45
CA GLU A 5 8.85 2.99 36.45
C GLU A 5 7.88 4.03 35.87
N ARG A 6 7.98 4.35 34.57
CA ARG A 6 7.09 5.29 33.86
C ARG A 6 6.02 4.60 33.01
N GLN A 7 5.89 3.27 33.13
CA GLN A 7 4.90 2.51 32.37
C GLN A 7 3.46 2.98 32.62
N GLN A 8 3.14 3.38 33.86
CA GLN A 8 1.81 3.90 34.18
C GLN A 8 1.52 5.22 33.46
N GLU A 9 2.52 6.10 33.30
CA GLU A 9 2.33 7.36 32.55
C GLU A 9 1.93 7.08 31.10
N VAL A 10 2.50 6.04 30.47
CA VAL A 10 2.14 5.63 29.11
C VAL A 10 0.71 5.12 29.04
N TYR A 11 0.28 4.33 30.03
CA TYR A 11 -1.09 3.83 30.11
C TYR A 11 -2.11 4.95 30.31
N ASP A 12 -1.78 5.94 31.14
CA ASP A 12 -2.66 7.07 31.40
C ASP A 12 -2.78 7.98 30.17
N ILE A 13 -1.71 8.14 29.38
CA ILE A 13 -1.72 8.93 28.14
C ILE A 13 -2.52 8.22 27.04
N LEU A 14 -2.27 6.93 26.82
CA LEU A 14 -2.89 6.18 25.73
C LEU A 14 -4.33 5.77 26.07
N GLY A 15 -4.63 5.46 27.33
CA GLY A 15 -5.97 5.05 27.76
C GLY A 15 -6.50 3.91 26.89
N ALA A 16 -7.69 4.09 26.30
CA ALA A 16 -8.29 3.12 25.39
C ALA A 16 -7.48 2.90 24.09
N GLN A 17 -6.68 3.89 23.66
CA GLN A 17 -5.80 3.78 22.48
C GLN A 17 -4.66 2.76 22.66
N MET A 18 -4.45 2.24 23.88
CA MET A 18 -3.57 1.10 24.13
C MET A 18 -4.01 -0.15 23.38
N ASP A 19 -5.33 -0.33 23.21
CA ASP A 19 -5.87 -1.43 22.43
C ASP A 19 -5.77 -1.10 20.95
N ALA A 20 -5.01 -1.92 20.22
CA ALA A 20 -4.71 -1.67 18.81
C ALA A 20 -5.98 -1.71 17.93
N GLN A 21 -6.99 -2.50 18.30
CA GLN A 21 -8.24 -2.56 17.54
C GLN A 21 -9.05 -1.29 17.76
N TYR A 22 -9.25 -0.89 19.01
CA TYR A 22 -9.89 0.37 19.37
C TYR A 22 -9.19 1.56 18.71
N ASN A 23 -7.87 1.58 18.71
CA ASN A 23 -7.10 2.66 18.10
C ASN A 23 -7.36 2.80 16.59
N LYS A 24 -7.38 1.69 15.86
CA LYS A 24 -7.69 1.69 14.42
C LYS A 24 -9.12 2.13 14.15
N GLU A 25 -10.09 1.61 14.88
CA GLU A 25 -11.51 1.96 14.73
C GLU A 25 -11.77 3.43 15.04
N TYR A 26 -11.24 3.92 16.17
CA TYR A 26 -11.30 5.34 16.53
C TYR A 26 -10.66 6.23 15.46
N THR A 27 -9.50 5.83 14.95
CA THR A 27 -8.80 6.62 13.94
C THR A 27 -9.56 6.60 12.61
N LEU A 28 -10.17 5.47 12.23
CA LEU A 28 -11.04 5.36 11.05
C LEU A 28 -12.23 6.32 11.15
N ASP A 29 -12.91 6.36 12.30
CA ASP A 29 -14.03 7.27 12.53
C ASP A 29 -13.59 8.74 12.46
N LEU A 30 -12.47 9.07 13.11
CA LEU A 30 -11.91 10.42 13.10
C LEU A 30 -11.59 10.89 11.69
N VAL A 31 -10.80 10.12 10.91
CA VAL A 31 -10.44 10.53 9.54
C VAL A 31 -11.66 10.54 8.62
N SER A 32 -12.62 9.63 8.83
CA SER A 32 -13.85 9.59 8.02
C SER A 32 -14.73 10.82 8.24
N SER A 33 -14.75 11.37 9.46
CA SER A 33 -15.50 12.61 9.76
C SER A 33 -14.93 13.84 9.04
N GLN A 34 -13.65 13.81 8.65
CA GLN A 34 -12.91 14.95 8.11
C GLN A 34 -12.76 14.93 6.57
N LEU A 35 -13.26 13.89 5.89
CA LEU A 35 -13.04 13.64 4.45
C LEU A 35 -13.41 14.83 3.54
N TYR A 36 -14.32 15.68 3.98
CA TYR A 36 -14.85 16.81 3.22
C TYR A 36 -14.62 18.15 3.92
N GLU A 37 -13.85 18.18 5.01
CA GLU A 37 -13.48 19.42 5.72
C GLU A 37 -12.23 20.09 5.14
N ARG A 38 -11.49 19.36 4.31
CA ARG A 38 -10.26 19.80 3.64
C ARG A 38 -10.42 19.65 2.13
N GLU A 39 -9.58 20.37 1.39
CA GLU A 39 -9.55 20.34 -0.07
C GLU A 39 -8.12 20.07 -0.57
N GLY A 40 -8.00 19.73 -1.86
CA GLY A 40 -6.70 19.56 -2.51
C GLY A 40 -5.83 18.49 -1.85
N LEU A 41 -4.56 18.85 -1.59
CA LEU A 41 -3.56 17.92 -1.08
C LEU A 41 -3.90 17.36 0.31
N ASP A 42 -4.48 18.17 1.19
CA ASP A 42 -4.90 17.72 2.52
C ASP A 42 -6.02 16.69 2.42
N GLN A 43 -6.98 16.93 1.53
CA GLN A 43 -8.07 15.99 1.29
C GLN A 43 -7.56 14.65 0.72
N PHE A 44 -6.59 14.72 -0.20
CA PHE A 44 -5.89 13.53 -0.70
C PHE A 44 -5.31 12.69 0.44
N PHE A 45 -4.57 13.32 1.37
CA PHE A 45 -3.96 12.60 2.48
C PHE A 45 -4.98 12.01 3.46
N ILE A 46 -6.12 12.66 3.69
CA ILE A 46 -7.18 12.11 4.55
C ILE A 46 -7.78 10.85 3.90
N TRP A 47 -8.11 10.89 2.62
CA TRP A 47 -8.61 9.71 1.89
C TRP A 47 -7.60 8.57 1.86
N TYR A 48 -6.32 8.91 1.63
CA TYR A 48 -5.24 7.94 1.63
C TYR A 48 -5.06 7.29 3.01
N SER A 49 -5.07 8.10 4.08
CA SER A 49 -4.96 7.62 5.47
C SER A 49 -6.13 6.71 5.85
N ARG A 50 -7.35 7.08 5.47
CA ARG A 50 -8.53 6.23 5.61
C ARG A 50 -8.34 4.88 4.91
N GLY A 51 -7.79 4.89 3.69
CA GLY A 51 -7.48 3.68 2.94
C GLY A 51 -6.50 2.77 3.68
N SER A 52 -5.42 3.35 4.21
CA SER A 52 -4.39 2.60 4.96
C SER A 52 -4.95 1.97 6.24
N ILE A 53 -5.76 2.70 7.00
CA ILE A 53 -6.41 2.14 8.21
C ILE A 53 -7.37 1.02 7.83
N CYS A 54 -8.12 1.16 6.74
CA CYS A 54 -9.01 0.10 6.25
C CYS A 54 -8.25 -1.15 5.80
N VAL A 55 -7.05 -1.02 5.22
CA VAL A 55 -6.16 -2.17 4.97
C VAL A 55 -5.76 -2.84 6.28
N GLU A 56 -5.40 -2.07 7.31
CA GLU A 56 -5.02 -2.61 8.63
C GLU A 56 -6.17 -3.31 9.38
N LEU A 57 -7.40 -2.98 9.02
CA LEU A 57 -8.63 -3.62 9.49
C LEU A 57 -9.11 -4.77 8.59
N ASN A 58 -8.40 -5.05 7.48
CA ASN A 58 -8.78 -5.98 6.42
C ASN A 58 -10.14 -5.66 5.75
N ASP A 59 -10.61 -4.42 5.86
CA ASP A 59 -11.77 -3.93 5.10
C ASP A 59 -11.30 -3.41 3.74
N TYR A 60 -11.07 -4.36 2.82
CA TYR A 60 -10.56 -4.02 1.49
C TYR A 60 -11.56 -3.27 0.63
N LEU A 61 -12.87 -3.36 0.92
CA LEU A 61 -13.88 -2.57 0.24
C LEU A 61 -13.75 -1.10 0.62
N CYS A 62 -13.71 -0.80 1.92
CA CYS A 62 -13.43 0.55 2.42
C CYS A 62 -12.10 1.07 1.84
N ALA A 63 -11.05 0.24 1.87
CA ALA A 63 -9.73 0.64 1.40
C ALA A 63 -9.72 1.00 -0.09
N GLY A 64 -10.33 0.15 -0.93
CA GLY A 64 -10.43 0.38 -2.37
C GLY A 64 -11.16 1.67 -2.70
N GLU A 65 -12.32 1.91 -2.09
CA GLU A 65 -13.08 3.16 -2.24
C GLU A 65 -12.25 4.37 -1.81
N SER A 66 -11.54 4.25 -0.70
CA SER A 66 -10.67 5.31 -0.17
C SER A 66 -9.54 5.68 -1.13
N TYR A 67 -8.83 4.67 -1.64
CA TYR A 67 -7.72 4.91 -2.57
C TYR A 67 -8.20 5.44 -3.92
N ASP A 68 -9.37 5.00 -4.40
CA ASP A 68 -9.97 5.54 -5.61
C ASP A 68 -10.28 7.04 -5.46
N GLN A 69 -10.85 7.46 -4.32
CA GLN A 69 -11.07 8.89 -4.05
C GLN A 69 -9.75 9.66 -3.91
N ALA A 70 -8.77 9.10 -3.21
CA ALA A 70 -7.45 9.71 -3.10
C ALA A 70 -6.85 9.95 -4.49
N PHE A 71 -6.78 8.92 -5.35
CA PHE A 71 -6.19 9.08 -6.69
C PHE A 71 -7.02 9.97 -7.61
N ARG A 72 -8.34 10.04 -7.43
CA ARG A 72 -9.18 11.04 -8.13
C ARG A 72 -8.78 12.46 -7.76
N ILE A 73 -8.54 12.75 -6.48
CA ILE A 73 -8.08 14.06 -6.02
C ILE A 73 -6.66 14.33 -6.51
N TYR A 74 -5.76 13.36 -6.39
CA TYR A 74 -4.37 13.45 -6.87
C TYR A 74 -4.30 13.85 -8.36
N ALA A 75 -5.20 13.31 -9.19
CA ALA A 75 -5.28 13.65 -10.61
C ALA A 75 -5.68 15.11 -10.87
N THR A 76 -6.36 15.77 -9.93
CA THR A 76 -6.71 17.20 -10.01
C THR A 76 -5.63 18.14 -9.49
N LEU A 77 -4.66 17.65 -8.72
CA LEU A 77 -3.55 18.45 -8.21
C LEU A 77 -2.61 18.84 -9.35
N LYS A 78 -2.01 20.03 -9.23
CA LYS A 78 -0.93 20.44 -10.13
C LYS A 78 0.29 19.55 -9.91
N GLU A 79 1.12 19.40 -10.93
CA GLU A 79 2.26 18.49 -10.87
C GLU A 79 3.23 18.85 -9.74
N GLU A 80 3.45 20.14 -9.49
CA GLU A 80 4.29 20.66 -8.42
C GLU A 80 3.71 20.46 -7.00
N GLU A 81 2.40 20.21 -6.88
CA GLU A 81 1.71 19.96 -5.61
C GLU A 81 1.63 18.46 -5.29
N ARG A 82 1.88 17.60 -6.29
CA ARG A 82 1.74 16.16 -6.13
C ARG A 82 2.84 15.62 -5.23
N PRO A 83 2.47 14.87 -4.18
CA PRO A 83 3.46 14.29 -3.30
C PRO A 83 4.33 13.28 -4.06
N TRP A 84 5.65 13.50 -4.01
CA TRP A 84 6.61 12.59 -4.62
C TRP A 84 6.68 11.29 -3.82
N ARG A 85 6.94 10.17 -4.51
CA ARG A 85 7.19 8.86 -3.89
C ARG A 85 6.02 8.32 -3.07
N MET A 86 4.79 8.72 -3.36
CA MET A 86 3.61 8.30 -2.58
C MET A 86 3.45 6.79 -2.40
N LEU A 87 3.88 5.99 -3.38
CA LEU A 87 3.78 4.53 -3.33
C LEU A 87 5.09 3.84 -2.96
N TRP A 88 6.15 4.61 -2.66
CA TRP A 88 7.41 4.03 -2.20
C TRP A 88 7.18 3.50 -0.79
N TYR A 89 7.27 2.19 -0.62
CA TYR A 89 7.00 1.49 0.65
C TYR A 89 5.57 1.65 1.19
N GLN A 90 4.64 2.17 0.38
CA GLN A 90 3.22 2.30 0.73
C GLN A 90 2.38 1.39 -0.16
N THR A 91 2.33 0.12 0.23
CA THR A 91 1.71 -0.96 -0.56
C THR A 91 0.22 -1.15 -0.30
N GLY A 92 -0.39 -0.31 0.56
CA GLY A 92 -1.82 -0.39 0.92
C GLY A 92 -2.76 -0.45 -0.29
N PRO A 93 -2.62 0.44 -1.31
CA PRO A 93 -3.43 0.36 -2.53
C PRO A 93 -3.27 -0.97 -3.28
N TYR A 94 -2.07 -1.56 -3.25
CA TYR A 94 -1.82 -2.84 -3.91
C TYR A 94 -2.59 -3.98 -3.23
N TYR A 95 -2.56 -4.02 -1.89
CA TYR A 95 -3.35 -4.97 -1.11
C TYR A 95 -4.85 -4.81 -1.39
N ALA A 96 -5.35 -3.57 -1.31
CA ALA A 96 -6.77 -3.29 -1.52
C ALA A 96 -7.24 -3.78 -2.90
N TYR A 97 -6.52 -3.41 -3.97
CA TYR A 97 -6.90 -3.80 -5.32
C TYR A 97 -6.72 -5.31 -5.56
N TYR A 98 -5.70 -5.94 -4.99
CA TYR A 98 -5.52 -7.40 -5.11
C TYR A 98 -6.68 -8.17 -4.47
N TYR A 99 -7.02 -7.86 -3.22
CA TYR A 99 -8.07 -8.58 -2.49
C TYR A 99 -9.49 -8.28 -2.99
N LEU A 100 -9.69 -7.12 -3.61
CA LEU A 100 -10.91 -6.82 -4.38
C LEU A 100 -10.94 -7.45 -5.77
N GLN A 101 -9.91 -8.22 -6.16
CA GLN A 101 -9.77 -8.83 -7.48
C GLN A 101 -9.71 -7.81 -8.63
N ARG A 102 -9.33 -6.57 -8.33
CA ARG A 102 -9.11 -5.48 -9.28
C ARG A 102 -7.70 -5.56 -9.87
N TYR A 103 -7.37 -6.71 -10.45
CA TYR A 103 -6.01 -7.03 -10.90
C TYR A 103 -5.51 -6.11 -12.02
N GLN A 104 -6.41 -5.63 -12.90
CA GLN A 104 -6.06 -4.66 -13.93
C GLN A 104 -5.68 -3.30 -13.35
N ASP A 105 -6.36 -2.86 -12.29
CA ASP A 105 -6.05 -1.61 -11.59
C ASP A 105 -4.72 -1.72 -10.85
N LEU A 106 -4.48 -2.85 -10.18
CA LEU A 106 -3.20 -3.17 -9.55
C LEU A 106 -2.04 -3.15 -10.57
N TYR A 107 -2.20 -3.85 -11.69
CA TYR A 107 -1.20 -3.88 -12.76
C TYR A 107 -0.92 -2.48 -13.32
N THR A 108 -1.97 -1.68 -13.50
CA THR A 108 -1.82 -0.30 -14.00
C THR A 108 -1.09 0.58 -12.97
N LEU A 109 -1.44 0.47 -11.69
CA LEU A 109 -0.84 1.28 -10.62
C LEU A 109 0.64 0.92 -10.40
N THR A 110 0.99 -0.36 -10.44
CA THR A 110 2.38 -0.81 -10.30
C THR A 110 3.24 -0.30 -11.45
N LYS A 111 2.76 -0.38 -12.69
CA LYS A 111 3.44 0.23 -13.85
C LYS A 111 3.63 1.74 -13.69
N GLN A 112 2.59 2.48 -13.32
CA GLN A 112 2.69 3.92 -13.08
C GLN A 112 3.70 4.25 -11.98
N THR A 113 3.84 3.40 -10.96
CA THR A 113 4.80 3.60 -9.87
C THR A 113 6.23 3.45 -10.38
N LEU A 114 6.50 2.41 -11.19
CA LEU A 114 7.80 2.16 -11.81
C LEU A 114 8.16 3.26 -12.83
N ASP A 115 7.22 3.64 -13.71
CA ASP A 115 7.43 4.69 -14.72
C ASP A 115 7.71 6.09 -14.11
N LYS A 116 7.38 6.30 -12.82
CA LYS A 116 7.53 7.59 -12.11
C LYS A 116 8.67 7.60 -11.11
N THR A 117 9.43 6.51 -10.98
CA THR A 117 10.67 6.51 -10.19
C THR A 117 11.88 6.80 -11.10
N PRO A 118 12.92 7.50 -10.61
CA PRO A 118 14.16 7.69 -11.37
C PRO A 118 14.86 6.37 -11.72
N GLU A 119 14.64 5.35 -10.89
CA GLU A 119 15.18 4.00 -11.04
C GLU A 119 14.16 3.02 -10.44
N ASP A 120 13.92 1.91 -11.12
CA ASP A 120 12.90 0.92 -10.76
C ASP A 120 13.27 0.07 -9.53
N ALA A 121 14.05 0.62 -8.60
CA ALA A 121 14.60 -0.02 -7.41
C ALA A 121 13.58 -0.17 -6.26
N ILE A 122 12.36 -0.57 -6.59
CA ILE A 122 11.26 -0.81 -5.63
C ILE A 122 10.82 -2.28 -5.77
N PRO A 123 11.55 -3.23 -5.15
CA PRO A 123 11.32 -4.66 -5.33
C PRO A 123 9.89 -5.10 -4.97
N GLU A 124 9.25 -4.44 -3.98
CA GLU A 124 7.88 -4.72 -3.60
C GLU A 124 6.89 -4.43 -4.75
N THR A 125 7.09 -3.34 -5.48
CA THR A 125 6.25 -2.98 -6.63
C THR A 125 6.38 -4.02 -7.75
N TRP A 126 7.58 -4.55 -7.97
CA TRP A 126 7.80 -5.65 -8.92
C TRP A 126 7.07 -6.93 -8.52
N VAL A 127 7.11 -7.31 -7.23
CA VAL A 127 6.31 -8.45 -6.73
C VAL A 127 4.82 -8.23 -6.94
N TRP A 128 4.31 -7.03 -6.62
CA TRP A 128 2.89 -6.73 -6.81
C TRP A 128 2.48 -6.70 -8.29
N LYS A 129 3.36 -6.23 -9.17
CA LYS A 129 3.17 -6.30 -10.62
C LYS A 129 3.07 -7.75 -11.08
N GLY A 130 4.02 -8.60 -10.65
CA GLY A 130 4.03 -10.03 -10.96
C GLY A 130 2.77 -10.76 -10.46
N ARG A 131 2.34 -10.48 -9.23
CA ARG A 131 1.08 -11.03 -8.68
C ARG A 131 -0.15 -10.65 -9.50
N ALA A 132 -0.22 -9.41 -9.97
CA ALA A 132 -1.28 -8.97 -10.87
C ALA A 132 -1.22 -9.71 -12.21
N GLU A 133 -0.03 -9.81 -12.79
CA GLU A 133 0.22 -10.52 -14.06
C GLU A 133 -0.19 -11.99 -13.98
N VAL A 134 0.14 -12.70 -12.88
CA VAL A 134 -0.34 -14.07 -12.65
C VAL A 134 -1.86 -14.15 -12.70
N LYS A 135 -2.57 -13.24 -12.00
CA LYS A 135 -4.04 -13.22 -11.97
C LYS A 135 -4.68 -12.82 -13.30
N LEU A 136 -3.94 -12.10 -14.15
CA LEU A 136 -4.34 -11.74 -15.51
C LEU A 136 -3.95 -12.80 -16.56
N GLY A 137 -3.30 -13.90 -16.16
CA GLY A 137 -2.85 -14.96 -17.07
C GLY A 137 -1.57 -14.62 -17.85
N LEU A 138 -0.86 -13.56 -17.44
CA LEU A 138 0.36 -13.04 -18.05
C LEU A 138 1.60 -13.70 -17.42
N ARG A 139 1.72 -15.03 -17.57
CA ARG A 139 2.72 -15.84 -16.85
C ARG A 139 4.16 -15.39 -17.11
N ASP A 140 4.53 -15.18 -18.37
CA ASP A 140 5.91 -14.83 -18.73
C ASP A 140 6.30 -13.46 -18.19
N GLN A 141 5.37 -12.50 -18.25
CA GLN A 141 5.56 -11.18 -17.66
C GLN A 141 5.72 -11.25 -16.14
N ALA A 142 4.95 -12.12 -15.48
CA ALA A 142 5.06 -12.32 -14.03
C ALA A 142 6.44 -12.83 -13.62
N ILE A 143 7.00 -13.78 -14.37
CA ILE A 143 8.35 -14.31 -14.14
C ILE A 143 9.38 -13.20 -14.26
N ASP A 144 9.28 -12.38 -15.31
CA ASP A 144 10.18 -11.24 -15.51
C ASP A 144 10.06 -10.25 -14.34
N SER A 145 8.84 -9.93 -13.91
CA SER A 145 8.61 -9.05 -12.75
C SER A 145 9.23 -9.62 -11.47
N PHE A 146 9.06 -10.91 -11.17
CA PHE A 146 9.66 -11.51 -9.98
C PHE A 146 11.19 -11.58 -10.06
N LYS A 147 11.77 -11.80 -11.26
CA LYS A 147 13.21 -11.70 -11.48
C LYS A 147 13.74 -10.29 -11.29
N GLN A 148 12.98 -9.26 -11.70
CA GLN A 148 13.33 -7.86 -11.39
C GLN A 148 13.28 -7.58 -9.89
N ALA A 149 12.31 -8.14 -9.16
CA ALA A 149 12.30 -8.04 -7.70
C ALA A 149 13.57 -8.63 -7.07
N LEU A 150 14.02 -9.81 -7.53
CA LEU A 150 15.27 -10.43 -7.07
C LEU A 150 16.54 -9.69 -7.49
N PHE A 151 16.52 -8.99 -8.62
CA PHE A 151 17.63 -8.13 -9.03
C PHE A 151 17.88 -7.00 -8.01
N TRP A 152 16.80 -6.36 -7.53
CA TRP A 152 16.87 -5.27 -6.56
C TRP A 152 16.98 -5.74 -5.10
N HIS A 153 16.42 -6.91 -4.79
CA HIS A 153 16.54 -7.56 -3.50
C HIS A 153 16.90 -9.04 -3.69
N PRO A 154 18.21 -9.36 -3.80
CA PRO A 154 18.67 -10.74 -3.90
C PRO A 154 18.17 -11.59 -2.73
N ASP A 155 17.90 -12.87 -3.02
CA ASP A 155 17.43 -13.88 -2.06
C ASP A 155 16.14 -13.53 -1.30
N TRP A 156 15.34 -12.59 -1.81
CA TRP A 156 14.10 -12.22 -1.17
C TRP A 156 13.07 -13.35 -1.30
N TRP A 157 12.86 -14.07 -0.19
CA TRP A 157 11.99 -15.24 -0.11
C TRP A 157 10.61 -15.03 -0.76
N VAL A 158 10.04 -13.83 -0.67
CA VAL A 158 8.75 -13.52 -1.31
C VAL A 158 8.80 -13.72 -2.83
N ALA A 159 9.81 -13.18 -3.52
CA ALA A 159 9.93 -13.35 -4.97
C ALA A 159 10.38 -14.76 -5.36
N VAL A 160 11.20 -15.41 -4.53
CA VAL A 160 11.60 -16.82 -4.71
C VAL A 160 10.39 -17.75 -4.68
N ASP A 161 9.51 -17.56 -3.69
CA ASP A 161 8.30 -18.37 -3.52
C ASP A 161 7.34 -18.20 -4.69
N GLU A 162 7.17 -16.96 -5.19
CA GLU A 162 6.32 -16.68 -6.35
C GLU A 162 6.86 -17.34 -7.63
N LEU A 163 8.18 -17.28 -7.86
CA LEU A 163 8.83 -17.98 -8.99
C LEU A 163 8.70 -19.50 -8.87
N THR A 164 8.93 -20.03 -7.67
CA THR A 164 8.79 -21.47 -7.39
C THR A 164 7.35 -21.94 -7.60
N ALA A 165 6.37 -21.15 -7.20
CA ALA A 165 4.95 -21.43 -7.44
C ALA A 165 4.58 -21.46 -8.93
N LEU A 166 5.33 -20.73 -9.77
CA LEU A 166 5.22 -20.78 -11.23
C LEU A 166 6.04 -21.93 -11.86
N GLY A 167 6.77 -22.71 -11.07
CA GLY A 167 7.62 -23.81 -11.52
C GLY A 167 9.00 -23.38 -12.02
N GLU A 168 9.40 -22.13 -11.79
CA GLU A 168 10.74 -21.65 -12.12
C GLU A 168 11.75 -22.10 -11.04
N LYS A 169 12.96 -22.46 -11.47
CA LYS A 169 14.08 -22.68 -10.54
C LYS A 169 14.74 -21.34 -10.26
N VAL A 170 15.00 -21.08 -8.98
CA VAL A 170 15.77 -19.92 -8.53
C VAL A 170 17.07 -20.48 -7.97
N ASP A 171 18.17 -20.22 -8.67
CA ASP A 171 19.53 -20.63 -8.31
C ASP A 171 20.25 -19.51 -7.56
#